data_AF-A0A6M0JYT1-F1
#
_entry.id   AF-A0A6M0JYT1-F1
#
_cell.length_a   1.000
_cell.length_b   1.000
_cell.length_c   1.000
_cell.angle_alpha   90.00
_cell.angle_beta   90.00
_cell.angle_gamma   90.00
#
_symmetry.space_group_name_H-M   'P 1'
#
loop_
_entity.id
_entity.type
_entity.pdbx_description
1 polymer ?
#
loop_
_entity_poly.entity_id
_entity_poly.type
_entity_poly.pdbx_seq_one_letter_code
_entity_poly.pdbx_strand_id
1 'polypeptide(L)'
;MPGTVELPLLPEEAITLGPRLAVVETPEALIFMNASGPLMSCAHGDAAAKRFIGAVVMAQGLAKGEDLADVLGVHRSTLFRNQKLYREGGLEAIRDGRGHGAPRRAHKLTDDVLALAQACLDQGGSQSAAARAVGVSETAIRHALKTGRLRRSPPPRQRRAALSPGERAERDAAQARGAGSALKRLDERLLACRGELSEAAPHFEPVEGVANAGVLLALPALIGEGLLSSAERVYQPLKAGFYGLHAILLCLVMMALLRIKTIEGLSAHQPGELGILLGLDRVPEVKTLRRKLAELGEQQQAAKLAAALTERWAQGEPDELGLLYIDGHVSTYTGRKHRLPKTFVQKRRQCQPAATDTWVHNGAAEPLFFVTSPINQHLLSLIDQDVIPEARRQIGPQRRLTLVFD
;
A
#
# COMPACT_ATOMS: atom_id res chain seq x y z
N MET A 1 13.88 -36.12 76.10
CA MET A 1 14.01 -35.14 77.19
C MET A 1 12.83 -35.34 78.16
N PRO A 2 13.00 -36.06 79.28
CA PRO A 2 11.98 -36.11 80.33
C PRO A 2 12.21 -34.95 81.32
N GLY A 3 11.14 -34.28 81.76
CA GLY A 3 11.18 -33.37 82.91
C GLY A 3 10.98 -31.87 82.65
N THR A 4 10.24 -31.46 81.62
CA THR A 4 9.77 -30.06 81.50
C THR A 4 8.37 -29.97 82.12
N VAL A 5 8.23 -29.20 83.21
CA VAL A 5 6.94 -28.82 83.78
C VAL A 5 6.32 -27.77 82.85
N GLU A 6 5.20 -28.10 82.21
CA GLU A 6 4.47 -27.19 81.32
C GLU A 6 3.52 -26.33 82.18
N LEU A 7 3.87 -25.05 82.37
CA LEU A 7 2.97 -24.05 82.95
C LEU A 7 2.23 -23.37 81.78
N PRO A 8 0.90 -23.54 81.62
CA PRO A 8 0.18 -22.96 80.50
C PRO A 8 -0.15 -21.51 80.82
N LEU A 9 0.85 -20.61 80.74
CA LEU A 9 0.61 -19.18 80.66
C LEU A 9 0.34 -18.81 79.20
N LEU A 10 -0.75 -19.35 78.66
CA LEU A 10 -1.24 -18.97 77.33
C LEU A 10 -2.28 -17.87 77.48
N PRO A 11 -2.33 -16.89 76.56
CA PRO A 11 -3.45 -15.96 76.46
C PRO A 11 -4.78 -16.71 76.32
N GLU A 12 -5.87 -16.14 76.82
CA GLU A 12 -7.20 -16.76 76.78
C GLU A 12 -7.66 -17.03 75.33
N GLU A 13 -7.16 -16.23 74.39
CA GLU A 13 -7.49 -16.30 72.97
C GLU A 13 -6.61 -17.29 72.18
N ALA A 14 -5.70 -18.01 72.83
CA ALA A 14 -4.76 -18.90 72.15
C ALA A 14 -5.39 -20.27 71.79
N ILE A 15 -5.29 -20.65 70.52
CA ILE A 15 -5.69 -21.98 70.03
C ILE A 15 -4.53 -22.95 70.24
N THR A 16 -4.76 -24.02 70.99
CA THR A 16 -3.72 -25.04 71.27
C THR A 16 -3.57 -25.99 70.08
N LEU A 17 -2.37 -26.05 69.49
CA LEU A 17 -2.04 -26.91 68.33
C LEU A 17 -1.29 -28.20 68.70
N GLY A 18 -0.88 -28.31 69.96
CA GLY A 18 -0.19 -29.46 70.52
C GLY A 18 0.25 -29.16 71.96
N PRO A 19 0.90 -30.10 72.66
CA PRO A 19 1.29 -29.93 74.07
C PRO A 19 2.19 -28.72 74.33
N ARG A 20 2.97 -28.31 73.32
CA ARG A 20 4.03 -27.29 73.43
C ARG A 20 3.87 -26.11 72.48
N LEU A 21 2.76 -26.03 71.77
CA LEU A 21 2.55 -25.00 70.77
C LEU A 21 1.10 -24.54 70.76
N ALA A 22 0.92 -23.23 70.84
CA ALA A 22 -0.34 -22.56 70.63
C ALA A 22 -0.17 -21.46 69.57
N VAL A 23 -1.29 -21.00 69.03
CA VAL A 23 -1.32 -19.88 68.09
C VAL A 23 -2.33 -18.86 68.59
N VAL A 24 -1.94 -17.59 68.54
CA VAL A 24 -2.84 -16.46 68.73
C VAL A 24 -3.07 -15.83 67.36
N GLU A 25 -4.33 -15.72 66.97
CA GLU A 25 -4.72 -15.02 65.75
C GLU A 25 -5.04 -13.57 66.08
N THR A 26 -4.28 -12.64 65.49
CA THR A 26 -4.56 -11.20 65.55
C THR A 26 -5.12 -10.73 64.20
N PRO A 27 -5.64 -9.50 64.07
CA PRO A 27 -6.07 -8.97 62.77
C PRO A 27 -4.95 -8.89 61.72
N GLU A 28 -3.68 -8.86 62.14
CA GLU A 28 -2.53 -8.64 61.27
C GLU A 28 -1.75 -9.93 60.96
N ALA A 29 -1.72 -10.90 61.89
CA ALA A 29 -0.88 -12.07 61.79
C ALA A 29 -1.34 -13.26 62.65
N LEU A 30 -0.82 -14.43 62.30
CA LEU A 30 -0.81 -15.61 63.16
C LEU A 30 0.49 -15.62 63.96
N ILE A 31 0.40 -15.69 65.29
CA ILE A 31 1.55 -15.69 66.20
C ILE A 31 1.63 -17.06 66.90
N PHE A 32 2.64 -17.85 66.54
CA PHE A 32 2.91 -19.17 67.12
C PHE A 32 3.78 -19.00 68.36
N MET A 33 3.39 -19.59 69.48
CA MET A 33 4.02 -19.41 70.78
C MET A 33 4.03 -20.68 71.63
N ASN A 34 4.91 -20.71 72.62
CA ASN A 34 4.92 -21.70 73.68
C ASN A 34 4.82 -21.00 75.05
N ALA A 35 4.93 -21.76 76.15
CA ALA A 35 4.87 -21.23 77.51
C ALA A 35 5.95 -20.16 77.84
N SER A 36 6.99 -20.04 77.01
CA SER A 36 8.07 -19.05 77.17
C SER A 36 7.88 -17.79 76.32
N GLY A 37 6.88 -17.77 75.42
CA GLY A 37 6.56 -16.61 74.58
C GLY A 37 6.47 -16.92 73.08
N PRO A 38 6.37 -15.87 72.22
CA PRO A 38 6.29 -15.99 70.77
C PRO A 38 7.54 -16.63 70.15
N LEU A 39 7.32 -17.58 69.23
CA LEU A 39 8.37 -18.29 68.49
C LEU A 39 8.50 -17.77 67.06
N MET A 40 7.38 -17.61 66.37
CA MET A 40 7.33 -17.20 64.97
C MET A 40 5.97 -16.58 64.64
N SER A 41 5.92 -15.72 63.63
CA SER A 41 4.67 -15.14 63.15
C SER A 41 4.62 -15.10 61.63
N CYS A 42 3.41 -15.09 61.08
CA CYS A 42 3.19 -14.85 59.65
C CYS A 42 1.93 -14.03 59.42
N ALA A 43 1.96 -13.14 58.43
CA ALA A 43 0.77 -12.43 57.98
C ALA A 43 -0.22 -13.40 57.33
N HIS A 44 -1.53 -13.12 57.41
CA HIS A 44 -2.58 -13.98 56.83
C HIS A 44 -2.39 -14.25 55.34
N GLY A 45 -1.89 -13.27 54.59
CA GLY A 45 -1.63 -13.37 53.15
C GLY A 45 -0.27 -13.96 52.76
N ASP A 46 0.64 -14.21 53.71
CA ASP A 46 1.99 -14.68 53.39
C ASP A 46 2.01 -16.20 53.21
N ALA A 47 1.69 -16.63 51.99
CA ALA A 47 1.70 -18.04 51.62
C ALA A 47 3.10 -18.69 51.77
N ALA A 48 4.18 -17.92 51.62
CA ALA A 48 5.54 -18.43 51.74
C ALA A 48 5.89 -18.68 53.21
N ALA A 49 5.58 -17.72 54.10
CA ALA A 49 5.78 -17.89 55.54
C ALA A 49 4.87 -19.00 56.10
N LYS A 50 3.60 -19.08 55.70
CA LYS A 50 2.70 -20.19 56.07
C LYS A 50 3.25 -21.54 55.65
N ARG A 51 3.81 -21.64 54.44
CA ARG A 51 4.45 -22.85 53.93
C ARG A 51 5.69 -23.24 54.74
N PHE A 52 6.52 -22.28 55.11
CA PHE A 52 7.70 -22.50 55.94
C PHE A 52 7.34 -22.94 57.36
N ILE A 53 6.49 -22.17 58.05
CA ILE A 53 6.04 -22.46 59.41
C ILE A 53 5.37 -23.83 59.46
N GLY A 54 4.46 -24.12 58.53
CA GLY A 54 3.80 -25.40 58.44
C GLY A 54 4.77 -26.58 58.33
N ALA A 55 5.79 -26.45 57.48
CA ALA A 55 6.79 -27.49 57.29
C ALA A 55 7.68 -27.68 58.54
N VAL A 56 8.13 -26.60 59.17
CA VAL A 56 9.01 -26.64 60.36
C VAL A 56 8.30 -27.22 61.57
N VAL A 57 7.09 -26.71 61.88
CA VAL A 57 6.28 -27.14 63.02
C VAL A 57 5.96 -28.63 62.93
N MET A 58 5.56 -29.11 61.74
CA MET A 58 5.30 -30.53 61.52
C MET A 58 6.59 -31.36 61.51
N ALA A 59 7.70 -30.86 60.96
CA ALA A 59 8.96 -31.59 60.94
C ALA A 59 9.52 -31.82 62.34
N GLN A 60 9.38 -30.85 63.25
CA GLN A 60 9.79 -30.91 64.65
C GLN A 60 8.79 -31.63 65.56
N GLY A 61 7.62 -32.03 65.03
CA GLY A 61 6.60 -32.74 65.80
C GLY A 61 5.87 -31.87 66.82
N LEU A 62 5.83 -30.55 66.62
CA LEU A 62 5.20 -29.59 67.53
C LEU A 62 3.67 -29.52 67.37
N ALA A 63 3.15 -29.81 66.17
CA ALA A 63 1.72 -29.93 65.89
C ALA A 63 1.45 -30.99 64.82
N LYS A 64 0.25 -31.56 64.82
CA LYS A 64 -0.21 -32.45 63.76
C LYS A 64 -0.73 -31.62 62.58
N GLY A 65 -0.63 -32.20 61.37
CA GLY A 65 -1.12 -31.53 60.16
C GLY A 65 -2.65 -31.38 60.09
N GLU A 66 -3.40 -32.05 60.96
CA GLU A 66 -4.85 -31.88 61.10
C GLU A 66 -5.15 -30.55 61.81
N ASP A 67 -4.56 -30.36 62.99
CA ASP A 67 -4.75 -29.15 63.81
C ASP A 67 -4.19 -27.89 63.12
N LEU A 68 -3.12 -28.04 62.34
CA LEU A 68 -2.44 -26.92 61.68
C LEU A 68 -3.10 -26.49 60.35
N ALA A 69 -3.88 -27.36 59.72
CA ALA A 69 -4.48 -27.07 58.41
C ALA A 69 -5.49 -25.92 58.48
N ASP A 70 -6.34 -25.93 59.49
CA ASP A 70 -7.39 -24.94 59.67
C ASP A 70 -6.81 -23.57 60.02
N VAL A 71 -5.84 -23.52 60.94
CA VAL A 71 -5.15 -22.28 61.34
C VAL A 71 -4.39 -21.63 60.18
N LEU A 72 -3.69 -22.41 59.36
CA LEU A 72 -2.96 -21.84 58.23
C LEU A 72 -3.86 -21.54 57.03
N GLY A 73 -5.08 -22.10 57.01
CA GLY A 73 -5.97 -22.06 55.85
C GLY A 73 -5.41 -22.82 54.65
N VAL A 74 -4.70 -23.93 54.90
CA VAL A 74 -4.00 -24.72 53.87
C VAL A 74 -4.41 -26.19 53.97
N HIS A 75 -4.74 -26.81 52.84
CA HIS A 75 -5.14 -28.21 52.80
C HIS A 75 -4.06 -29.14 53.36
N ARG A 76 -4.47 -30.13 54.16
CA ARG A 76 -3.59 -31.12 54.83
C ARG A 76 -2.54 -31.73 53.90
N SER A 77 -2.93 -32.16 52.69
CA SER A 77 -1.99 -32.76 51.72
C SER A 77 -0.84 -31.83 51.30
N THR A 78 -1.10 -30.52 51.25
CA THR A 78 -0.09 -29.50 50.96
C THR A 78 0.90 -29.39 52.11
N LEU A 79 0.45 -29.45 53.37
CA LEU A 79 1.33 -29.44 54.53
C LEU A 79 2.25 -30.66 54.58
N PHE A 80 1.73 -31.88 54.35
CA PHE A 80 2.56 -33.09 54.27
C PHE A 80 3.57 -33.05 53.13
N ARG A 81 3.17 -32.54 51.95
CA ARG A 81 4.08 -32.33 50.82
C ARG A 81 5.21 -31.37 51.19
N ASN A 82 4.87 -30.24 51.84
CA ASN A 82 5.85 -29.23 52.23
C ASN A 82 6.79 -29.75 53.33
N GLN A 83 6.28 -30.52 54.29
CA GLN A 83 7.09 -31.20 55.32
C GLN A 83 8.10 -32.16 54.67
N LYS A 84 7.67 -32.95 53.67
CA LYS A 84 8.55 -33.86 52.93
C LYS A 84 9.66 -33.08 52.21
N LEU A 85 9.29 -32.06 51.43
CA LEU A 85 10.24 -31.21 50.71
C LEU A 85 11.24 -30.54 51.65
N TYR A 86 10.79 -30.05 52.80
CA TYR A 86 11.64 -29.45 53.81
C TYR A 86 12.64 -30.44 54.43
N ARG A 87 12.21 -31.67 54.72
CA ARG A 87 13.12 -32.71 55.23
C ARG A 87 14.17 -33.13 54.22
N GLU A 88 13.81 -33.17 52.94
CA GLU A 88 14.69 -33.63 51.86
C GLU A 88 15.66 -32.56 51.36
N GLY A 89 15.25 -31.28 51.34
CA GLY A 89 16.04 -30.21 50.74
C GLY A 89 15.98 -28.85 51.45
N GLY A 90 15.52 -28.81 52.70
CA GLY A 90 15.54 -27.62 53.55
C GLY A 90 14.66 -26.47 53.04
N LEU A 91 15.05 -25.24 53.39
CA LEU A 91 14.28 -24.03 53.06
C LEU A 91 14.19 -23.76 51.55
N GLU A 92 15.24 -24.04 50.79
CA GLU A 92 15.25 -23.79 49.34
C GLU A 92 14.31 -24.74 48.58
N ALA A 93 14.15 -25.98 49.04
CA ALA A 93 13.23 -26.93 48.42
C ALA A 93 11.75 -26.58 48.61
N ILE A 94 11.41 -25.77 49.63
CA ILE A 94 10.04 -25.31 49.86
C ILE A 94 9.76 -23.93 49.26
N ARG A 95 10.78 -23.16 48.87
CA ARG A 95 10.59 -21.91 48.13
C ARG A 95 10.10 -22.27 46.73
N ASP A 96 8.81 -22.07 46.46
CA ASP A 96 8.30 -22.17 45.09
C ASP A 96 8.93 -21.07 44.23
N GLY A 97 9.99 -21.40 43.50
CA GLY A 97 10.51 -20.57 42.40
C GLY A 97 9.57 -20.50 41.19
N ARG A 98 8.36 -21.06 41.30
CA ARG A 98 7.32 -21.10 40.26
C ARG A 98 6.08 -20.40 40.78
N GLY A 99 6.15 -19.07 40.86
CA GLY A 99 4.97 -18.25 41.11
C GLY A 99 3.86 -18.58 40.11
N HIS A 100 2.61 -18.48 40.57
CA HIS A 100 1.41 -18.57 39.76
C HIS A 100 1.48 -17.49 38.66
N GLY A 101 1.99 -17.84 37.46
CA GLY A 101 2.27 -16.88 36.39
C GLY A 101 3.54 -17.13 35.57
N ALA A 102 4.38 -18.12 35.91
CA ALA A 102 5.54 -18.45 35.07
C ALA A 102 5.09 -18.95 33.68
N PRO A 103 5.57 -18.34 32.57
CA PRO A 103 5.10 -18.68 31.23
C PRO A 103 5.43 -20.14 30.89
N ARG A 104 4.41 -20.91 30.47
CA ARG A 104 4.58 -22.24 29.90
C ARG A 104 5.51 -22.15 28.68
N ARG A 105 6.46 -23.09 28.57
CA ARG A 105 7.37 -23.18 27.41
C ARG A 105 6.55 -23.21 26.11
N ALA A 106 7.00 -22.46 25.10
CA ALA A 106 6.33 -22.40 23.81
C ALA A 106 6.40 -23.76 23.10
N HIS A 107 5.25 -24.39 22.89
CA HIS A 107 5.17 -25.74 22.29
C HIS A 107 5.14 -25.73 20.75
N LYS A 108 4.81 -24.60 20.11
CA LYS A 108 4.60 -24.52 18.66
C LYS A 108 5.61 -23.64 17.90
N LEU A 109 6.28 -22.72 18.59
CA LEU A 109 7.32 -21.85 18.04
C LEU A 109 8.57 -22.06 18.91
N THR A 110 9.24 -23.18 18.68
CA THR A 110 10.56 -23.46 19.26
C THR A 110 11.62 -22.61 18.54
N ASP A 111 12.82 -22.53 19.10
CA ASP A 111 13.89 -21.68 18.56
C ASP A 111 14.27 -22.09 17.12
N ASP A 112 14.27 -23.39 16.81
CA ASP A 112 14.53 -23.90 15.45
C ASP A 112 13.44 -23.49 14.46
N VAL A 113 12.18 -23.54 14.88
CA VAL A 113 11.01 -23.15 14.08
C VAL A 113 11.02 -21.65 13.84
N LEU A 114 11.46 -20.85 14.83
CA LEU A 114 11.65 -19.41 14.68
C LEU A 114 12.76 -19.09 13.69
N ALA A 115 13.89 -19.81 13.71
CA ALA A 115 14.98 -19.60 12.76
C ALA A 115 14.54 -19.88 11.31
N LEU A 116 13.79 -20.95 11.07
CA LEU A 116 13.23 -21.28 9.75
C LEU A 116 12.21 -20.23 9.28
N ALA A 117 11.32 -19.77 10.17
CA ALA A 117 10.36 -18.72 9.86
C ALA A 117 11.07 -17.38 9.55
N GLN A 118 12.13 -17.06 10.30
CA GLN A 118 12.93 -15.86 10.09
C GLN A 118 13.66 -15.89 8.74
N ALA A 119 14.28 -17.02 8.39
CA ALA A 119 14.94 -17.19 7.09
C ALA A 119 13.97 -17.00 5.91
N CYS A 120 12.73 -17.50 6.02
CA CYS A 120 11.70 -17.29 5.00
C CYS A 120 11.31 -15.81 4.86
N LEU A 121 11.23 -15.08 5.99
CA LEU A 121 10.93 -13.65 5.98
C LEU A 121 12.10 -12.81 5.44
N ASP A 122 13.34 -13.18 5.75
CA ASP A 122 14.55 -12.49 5.26
C ASP A 122 14.75 -12.66 3.74
N GLN A 123 14.27 -13.78 3.18
CA GLN A 123 14.23 -14.02 1.73
C GLN A 123 13.07 -13.28 1.02
N GLY A 124 12.29 -12.46 1.74
CA GLY A 124 11.17 -11.69 1.19
C GLY A 124 9.85 -12.45 1.12
N GLY A 125 9.75 -13.63 1.75
CA GLY A 125 8.51 -14.40 1.83
C GLY A 125 7.40 -13.67 2.59
N SER A 126 6.14 -13.94 2.22
CA SER A 126 4.97 -13.41 2.94
C SER A 126 4.76 -14.11 4.29
N GLN A 127 3.98 -13.52 5.20
CA GLN A 127 3.63 -14.16 6.50
C GLN A 127 2.96 -15.52 6.29
N SER A 128 2.13 -15.63 5.24
CA SER A 128 1.48 -16.88 4.84
C SER A 128 2.47 -17.91 4.28
N ALA A 129 3.51 -17.48 3.55
CA ALA A 129 4.58 -18.35 3.09
C ALA A 129 5.43 -18.88 4.26
N ALA A 130 5.81 -18.00 5.19
CA ALA A 130 6.54 -18.37 6.40
C ALA A 130 5.74 -19.34 7.29
N ALA A 131 4.43 -19.12 7.43
CA ALA A 131 3.53 -19.99 8.17
C ALA A 131 3.46 -21.41 7.57
N ARG A 132 3.34 -21.51 6.24
CA ARG A 132 3.37 -22.79 5.51
C ARG A 132 4.72 -23.49 5.63
N ALA A 133 5.82 -22.75 5.51
CA ALA A 133 7.17 -23.32 5.57
C ALA A 133 7.48 -24.01 6.91
N VAL A 134 6.88 -23.51 8.00
CA VAL A 134 7.13 -24.01 9.35
C VAL A 134 5.94 -24.76 9.98
N GLY A 135 4.86 -24.97 9.23
CA GLY A 135 3.70 -25.75 9.67
C GLY A 135 2.91 -25.12 10.83
N VAL A 136 2.87 -23.79 10.92
CA VAL A 136 2.12 -23.05 11.95
C VAL A 136 1.02 -22.18 11.32
N SER A 137 0.11 -21.66 12.14
CA SER A 137 -0.90 -20.72 11.64
C SER A 137 -0.30 -19.36 11.33
N GLU A 138 -0.85 -18.66 10.33
CA GLU A 138 -0.44 -17.29 10.00
C GLU A 138 -0.58 -16.35 11.21
N THR A 139 -1.61 -16.55 12.03
CA THR A 139 -1.82 -15.81 13.28
C THR A 139 -0.65 -15.98 14.26
N ALA A 140 -0.02 -17.16 14.31
CA ALA A 140 1.14 -17.40 15.15
C ALA A 140 2.38 -16.62 14.66
N ILE A 141 2.61 -16.56 13.35
CA ILE A 141 3.68 -15.74 12.73
C ILE A 141 3.42 -14.25 13.00
N ARG A 142 2.17 -13.81 12.82
CA ARG A 142 1.76 -12.42 13.08
C ARG A 142 1.96 -12.04 14.55
N HIS A 143 1.59 -12.92 15.47
CA HIS A 143 1.83 -12.72 16.90
C HIS A 143 3.33 -12.68 17.21
N ALA A 144 4.14 -13.58 16.64
CA ALA A 144 5.58 -13.61 16.83
C ALA A 144 6.27 -12.32 16.33
N LEU A 145 5.82 -11.75 15.19
CA LEU A 145 6.24 -10.44 14.70
C LEU A 145 5.84 -9.31 15.66
N LYS A 146 4.60 -9.33 16.16
CA LYS A 146 4.10 -8.31 17.12
C LYS A 146 4.86 -8.35 18.45
N THR A 147 5.25 -9.54 18.91
CA THR A 147 6.01 -9.72 20.16
C THR A 147 7.53 -9.61 19.96
N GLY A 148 8.01 -9.26 18.75
CA GLY A 148 9.43 -9.07 18.46
C GLY A 148 10.29 -10.35 18.41
N ARG A 149 9.65 -11.53 18.38
CA ARG A 149 10.32 -12.84 18.26
C ARG A 149 10.72 -13.15 16.81
N LEU A 150 9.99 -12.59 15.86
CA LEU A 150 10.37 -12.53 14.45
C LEU A 150 10.54 -11.06 14.06
N ARG A 151 11.40 -10.81 13.10
CA ARG A 151 11.64 -9.47 12.55
C ARG A 151 11.31 -9.47 11.08
N ARG A 152 10.62 -8.41 10.63
CA ARG A 152 10.46 -8.15 9.22
C ARG A 152 11.56 -7.20 8.79
N SER A 153 12.56 -7.73 8.11
CA SER A 153 13.46 -6.89 7.33
C SER A 153 12.59 -6.26 6.23
N PRO A 154 12.57 -4.92 6.06
CA PRO A 154 12.01 -4.36 4.85
C PRO A 154 12.72 -5.04 3.68
N PRO A 155 12.01 -5.43 2.60
CA PRO A 155 12.70 -5.97 1.44
C PRO A 155 13.81 -4.99 1.07
N PRO A 156 15.01 -5.45 0.67
CA PRO A 156 16.04 -4.53 0.23
C PRO A 156 15.38 -3.65 -0.82
N ARG A 157 15.23 -2.36 -0.51
CA ARG A 157 14.88 -1.37 -1.51
C ARG A 157 16.06 -1.43 -2.45
N GLN A 158 15.93 -2.19 -3.53
CA GLN A 158 16.78 -2.04 -4.69
C GLN A 158 16.51 -0.62 -5.16
N ARG A 159 17.18 0.36 -4.56
CA ARG A 159 17.41 1.66 -5.17
C ARG A 159 18.23 1.31 -6.39
N ARG A 160 17.52 1.11 -7.51
CA ARG A 160 18.17 1.13 -8.81
C ARG A 160 19.00 2.41 -8.82
N ALA A 161 20.31 2.28 -9.06
CA ALA A 161 21.19 3.43 -9.16
C ALA A 161 20.54 4.37 -10.19
N ALA A 162 20.10 5.54 -9.73
CA ALA A 162 19.43 6.51 -10.55
C ALA A 162 20.43 7.62 -10.86
N LEU A 163 20.47 8.04 -12.12
CA LEU A 163 21.41 9.08 -12.53
C LEU A 163 20.95 10.43 -11.96
N SER A 164 21.84 11.09 -11.24
CA SER A 164 21.63 12.46 -10.78
C SER A 164 21.65 13.45 -11.96
N PRO A 165 21.07 14.65 -11.81
CA PRO A 165 21.15 15.70 -12.83
C PRO A 165 22.59 16.04 -13.27
N GLY A 166 23.55 15.99 -12.35
CA GLY A 166 24.97 16.22 -12.65
C GLY A 166 25.57 15.12 -13.53
N GLU A 167 25.39 13.86 -13.13
CA GLU A 167 25.88 12.69 -13.88
C GLU A 167 25.25 12.61 -15.29
N ARG A 168 23.97 13.02 -15.41
CA ARG A 168 23.32 13.16 -16.70
C ARG A 168 24.00 14.20 -17.59
N ALA A 169 24.23 15.40 -17.06
CA ALA A 169 24.87 16.47 -17.83
C ALA A 169 26.27 16.08 -18.30
N GLU A 170 27.04 15.38 -17.46
CA GLU A 170 28.36 14.85 -17.82
C GLU A 170 28.27 13.78 -18.92
N ARG A 171 27.35 12.82 -18.79
CA ARG A 171 27.10 11.78 -19.80
C ARG A 171 26.69 12.39 -21.14
N ASP A 172 25.81 13.38 -21.10
CA ASP A 172 25.33 14.10 -22.27
C ASP A 172 26.46 14.87 -22.97
N ALA A 173 27.30 15.56 -22.20
CA ALA A 173 28.47 16.26 -22.73
C ALA A 173 29.50 15.30 -23.34
N ALA A 174 29.68 14.10 -22.76
CA ALA A 174 30.58 13.08 -23.29
C ALA A 174 30.08 12.52 -24.64
N GLN A 175 28.78 12.24 -24.77
CA GLN A 175 28.18 11.77 -26.02
C GLN A 175 28.15 12.83 -27.13
N ALA A 176 28.06 14.10 -26.74
CA ALA A 176 28.00 15.24 -27.65
C ALA A 176 29.36 15.64 -28.27
N ARG A 177 30.49 15.02 -27.85
CA ARG A 177 31.83 15.37 -28.34
C ARG A 177 31.91 15.21 -29.86
N GLY A 178 31.91 16.33 -30.58
CA GLY A 178 32.00 16.40 -32.05
C GLY A 178 30.67 16.56 -32.81
N ALA A 179 29.51 16.46 -32.13
CA ALA A 179 28.18 16.49 -32.77
C ALA A 179 27.24 17.60 -32.24
N GLY A 180 27.72 18.46 -31.34
CA GLY A 180 26.98 19.55 -30.71
C GLY A 180 26.39 19.15 -29.36
N SER A 181 26.36 20.09 -28.41
CA SER A 181 26.10 19.87 -26.96
C SER A 181 24.75 19.24 -26.57
N ALA A 182 23.86 19.00 -27.52
CA ALA A 182 22.48 18.52 -27.28
C ALA A 182 22.08 17.32 -28.17
N LEU A 183 23.01 16.72 -28.91
CA LEU A 183 22.71 15.62 -29.83
C LEU A 183 23.07 14.27 -29.20
N LYS A 184 22.06 13.48 -28.81
CA LYS A 184 22.22 12.08 -28.35
C LYS A 184 21.68 11.11 -29.40
N ARG A 185 21.91 9.80 -29.19
CA ARG A 185 21.41 8.72 -30.08
C ARG A 185 21.83 8.94 -31.54
N LEU A 186 23.13 9.18 -31.75
CA LEU A 186 23.70 9.59 -33.05
C LEU A 186 23.40 8.59 -34.17
N ASP A 187 23.48 7.29 -33.89
CA ASP A 187 23.23 6.24 -34.88
C ASP A 187 21.79 6.28 -35.38
N GLU A 188 20.82 6.37 -34.47
CA GLU A 188 19.40 6.48 -34.83
C GLU A 188 19.09 7.80 -35.53
N ARG A 189 19.76 8.90 -35.17
CA ARG A 189 19.64 10.15 -35.91
C ARG A 189 20.21 10.05 -37.32
N LEU A 190 21.32 9.35 -37.51
CA LEU A 190 21.91 9.12 -38.83
C LEU A 190 20.97 8.28 -39.70
N LEU A 191 20.43 7.19 -39.15
CA LEU A 191 19.44 6.35 -39.82
C LEU A 191 18.15 7.13 -40.15
N ALA A 192 17.66 7.93 -39.20
CA ALA A 192 16.48 8.79 -39.42
C ALA A 192 16.71 9.82 -40.52
N CYS A 193 17.90 10.43 -40.61
CA CYS A 193 18.25 11.37 -41.67
C CYS A 193 18.31 10.72 -43.05
N ARG A 194 18.63 9.43 -43.14
CA ARG A 194 18.63 8.64 -44.39
C ARG A 194 17.26 8.06 -44.72
N GLY A 195 16.28 8.17 -43.82
CA GLY A 195 14.97 7.53 -43.96
C GLY A 195 15.01 6.01 -43.73
N GLU A 196 16.06 5.51 -43.10
CA GLU A 196 16.28 4.09 -42.80
C GLU A 196 15.72 3.68 -41.42
N LEU A 197 15.37 4.66 -40.57
CA LEU A 197 14.70 4.43 -39.29
C LEU A 197 13.20 4.74 -39.42
N SER A 198 12.34 3.78 -39.07
CA SER A 198 10.89 4.00 -38.99
C SER A 198 10.52 4.92 -37.83
N GLU A 199 10.97 4.55 -36.62
CA GLU A 199 10.82 5.32 -35.39
C GLU A 199 11.90 4.96 -34.37
N ALA A 200 12.25 5.90 -33.49
CA ALA A 200 13.15 5.64 -32.37
C ALA A 200 12.37 5.02 -31.21
N ALA A 201 12.86 3.89 -30.68
CA ALA A 201 12.22 3.21 -29.57
C ALA A 201 12.33 4.04 -28.26
N PRO A 202 11.24 4.20 -27.50
CA PRO A 202 11.29 4.77 -26.15
C PRO A 202 12.06 3.86 -25.18
N HIS A 203 12.97 4.45 -24.41
CA HIS A 203 13.73 3.78 -23.35
C HIS A 203 13.63 4.59 -22.05
N PHE A 204 13.02 3.99 -21.03
CA PHE A 204 12.94 4.58 -19.68
C PHE A 204 14.04 4.02 -18.79
N GLU A 205 14.86 4.91 -18.24
CA GLU A 205 15.90 4.57 -17.26
C GLU A 205 15.58 5.20 -15.88
N PRO A 206 16.10 4.66 -14.77
CA PRO A 206 16.00 5.29 -13.46
C PRO A 206 16.81 6.60 -13.43
N VAL A 207 16.13 7.72 -13.18
CA VAL A 207 16.73 9.06 -13.16
C VAL A 207 16.19 9.87 -11.98
N GLU A 208 17.05 10.68 -11.37
CA GLU A 208 16.66 11.61 -10.32
C GLU A 208 16.42 13.04 -10.85
N GLY A 209 15.52 13.76 -10.18
CA GLY A 209 15.32 15.20 -10.42
C GLY A 209 14.73 15.55 -11.79
N VAL A 210 13.94 14.66 -12.41
CA VAL A 210 13.27 14.92 -13.69
C VAL A 210 12.08 15.85 -13.46
N ALA A 211 12.09 17.02 -14.10
CA ALA A 211 11.01 17.99 -13.97
C ALA A 211 9.69 17.42 -14.51
N ASN A 212 8.60 17.62 -13.76
CA ASN A 212 7.25 17.17 -14.11
C ASN A 212 7.07 15.66 -14.29
N ALA A 213 7.96 14.82 -13.77
CA ALA A 213 7.87 13.36 -13.88
C ALA A 213 6.53 12.74 -13.40
N GLY A 214 5.76 13.47 -12.59
CA GLY A 214 4.41 13.06 -12.16
C GLY A 214 3.44 12.77 -13.31
N VAL A 215 3.66 13.33 -14.51
CA VAL A 215 2.82 13.00 -15.68
C VAL A 215 2.93 11.54 -16.12
N LEU A 216 4.03 10.85 -15.77
CA LEU A 216 4.20 9.43 -16.05
C LEU A 216 3.19 8.55 -15.30
N LEU A 217 2.57 9.07 -14.23
CA LEU A 217 1.47 8.36 -13.54
C LEU A 217 0.24 8.19 -14.43
N ALA A 218 0.07 9.01 -15.47
CA ALA A 218 -1.00 8.85 -16.44
C ALA A 218 -0.71 7.73 -17.46
N LEU A 219 0.54 7.30 -17.63
CA LEU A 219 0.92 6.35 -18.68
C LEU A 219 0.20 4.99 -18.57
N PRO A 220 0.08 4.36 -17.38
CA PRO A 220 -0.71 3.13 -17.24
C PRO A 220 -2.18 3.33 -17.61
N ALA A 221 -2.78 4.47 -17.26
CA ALA A 221 -4.15 4.79 -17.64
C ALA A 221 -4.27 4.94 -19.15
N LEU A 222 -3.39 5.70 -19.81
CA LEU A 222 -3.40 5.87 -21.27
C LEU A 222 -3.26 4.55 -22.04
N ILE A 223 -2.47 3.62 -21.50
CA ILE A 223 -2.31 2.27 -22.05
C ILE A 223 -3.58 1.45 -21.80
N GLY A 224 -4.15 1.50 -20.58
CA GLY A 224 -5.40 0.81 -20.22
C GLY A 224 -6.58 1.25 -21.08
N GLU A 225 -6.73 2.57 -21.26
CA GLU A 225 -7.74 3.20 -22.12
C GLU A 225 -7.50 2.93 -23.62
N GLY A 226 -6.36 2.35 -23.99
CA GLY A 226 -6.09 1.91 -25.35
C GLY A 226 -5.78 3.03 -26.33
N LEU A 227 -5.36 4.21 -25.87
CA LEU A 227 -5.02 5.34 -26.77
C LEU A 227 -3.99 4.94 -27.83
N LEU A 228 -2.92 4.28 -27.41
CA LEU A 228 -1.81 3.92 -28.29
C LEU A 228 -2.21 2.79 -29.24
N SER A 229 -2.79 1.71 -28.71
CA SER A 229 -3.22 0.55 -29.51
C SER A 229 -4.32 0.90 -30.53
N SER A 230 -5.27 1.76 -30.14
CA SER A 230 -6.33 2.22 -31.06
C SER A 230 -5.75 3.09 -32.17
N ALA A 231 -4.77 3.93 -31.86
CA ALA A 231 -4.11 4.73 -32.89
C ALA A 231 -3.28 3.89 -33.85
N GLU A 232 -2.54 2.89 -33.36
CA GLU A 232 -1.77 1.97 -34.20
C GLU A 232 -2.67 1.15 -35.15
N ARG A 233 -3.86 0.75 -34.69
CA ARG A 233 -4.86 0.07 -35.54
C ARG A 233 -5.41 0.96 -36.66
N VAL A 234 -5.53 2.27 -36.41
CA VAL A 234 -6.29 3.20 -37.25
C VAL A 234 -5.41 4.00 -38.19
N TYR A 235 -4.25 4.47 -37.73
CA TYR A 235 -3.33 5.28 -38.50
C TYR A 235 -2.30 4.41 -39.21
N GLN A 236 -1.98 4.80 -40.44
CA GLN A 236 -0.81 4.25 -41.12
C GLN A 236 0.46 4.76 -40.42
N PRO A 237 1.54 3.94 -40.40
CA PRO A 237 2.82 4.36 -39.87
C PRO A 237 3.25 5.70 -40.46
N LEU A 238 3.79 6.58 -39.61
CA LEU A 238 4.32 7.85 -40.07
C LEU A 238 5.60 7.62 -40.90
N LYS A 239 5.90 8.56 -41.80
CA LYS A 239 7.10 8.61 -42.61
C LYS A 239 8.33 8.40 -41.74
N ALA A 240 9.26 7.60 -42.25
CA ALA A 240 10.52 7.28 -41.60
C ALA A 240 11.18 8.52 -40.99
N GLY A 241 11.63 8.38 -39.75
CA GLY A 241 12.29 9.41 -38.99
C GLY A 241 12.42 9.04 -37.52
N PHE A 242 12.89 9.99 -36.73
CA PHE A 242 13.16 9.74 -35.31
C PHE A 242 11.87 9.62 -34.47
N TYR A 243 10.84 10.42 -34.78
CA TYR A 243 9.58 10.45 -34.04
C TYR A 243 8.48 9.71 -34.80
N GLY A 244 8.07 8.58 -34.23
CA GLY A 244 6.94 7.77 -34.71
C GLY A 244 5.59 8.18 -34.13
N LEU A 245 4.57 7.38 -34.42
CA LEU A 245 3.18 7.66 -34.03
C LEU A 245 3.01 7.78 -32.52
N HIS A 246 3.50 6.78 -31.78
CA HIS A 246 3.39 6.73 -30.32
C HIS A 246 4.08 7.92 -29.65
N ALA A 247 5.27 8.30 -30.11
CA ALA A 247 6.01 9.43 -29.58
C ALA A 247 5.25 10.76 -29.77
N ILE A 248 4.63 10.95 -30.94
CA ILE A 248 3.84 12.16 -31.24
C ILE A 248 2.57 12.21 -30.39
N LEU A 249 1.83 11.10 -30.27
CA LEU A 249 0.62 11.05 -29.43
C LEU A 249 0.93 11.29 -27.95
N LEU A 250 1.94 10.60 -27.42
CA LEU A 250 2.39 10.82 -26.04
C LEU A 250 2.86 12.26 -25.85
N CYS A 251 3.58 12.85 -26.80
CA CYS A 251 3.98 14.26 -26.72
C CYS A 251 2.77 15.19 -26.57
N LEU A 252 1.71 14.99 -27.36
CA LEU A 252 0.49 15.81 -27.28
C LEU A 252 -0.26 15.62 -25.96
N VAL A 253 -0.36 14.38 -25.46
CA VAL A 253 -1.00 14.11 -24.17
C VAL A 253 -0.19 14.73 -23.02
N MET A 254 1.13 14.58 -23.02
CA MET A 254 1.99 15.18 -22.01
C MET A 254 1.89 16.71 -22.06
N MET A 255 1.85 17.31 -23.25
CA MET A 255 1.57 18.75 -23.39
C MET A 255 0.25 19.14 -22.73
N ALA A 256 -0.82 18.37 -22.94
CA ALA A 256 -2.13 18.64 -22.33
C ALA A 256 -2.07 18.55 -20.80
N LEU A 257 -1.44 17.51 -20.25
CA LEU A 257 -1.27 17.30 -18.81
C LEU A 257 -0.40 18.41 -18.16
N LEU A 258 0.63 18.87 -18.86
CA LEU A 258 1.52 19.95 -18.44
C LEU A 258 0.93 21.35 -18.69
N ARG A 259 -0.31 21.44 -19.21
CA ARG A 259 -0.97 22.70 -19.58
C ARG A 259 -0.20 23.52 -20.63
N ILE A 260 0.59 22.86 -21.48
CA ILE A 260 1.21 23.43 -22.68
C ILE A 260 0.15 23.45 -23.78
N LYS A 261 -0.58 24.57 -23.88
CA LYS A 261 -1.80 24.68 -24.69
C LYS A 261 -1.56 24.78 -26.20
N THR A 262 -0.34 25.07 -26.64
CA THR A 262 -0.01 25.26 -28.06
C THR A 262 1.32 24.59 -28.40
N ILE A 263 1.50 24.24 -29.67
CA ILE A 263 2.76 23.66 -30.16
C ILE A 263 3.91 24.63 -29.93
N GLU A 264 3.67 25.93 -30.13
CA GLU A 264 4.66 26.99 -29.91
C GLU A 264 5.05 27.08 -28.44
N GLY A 265 4.13 26.77 -27.52
CA GLY A 265 4.44 26.72 -26.09
C GLY A 265 5.57 25.75 -25.75
N LEU A 266 5.80 24.72 -26.57
CA LEU A 266 6.87 23.76 -26.37
C LEU A 266 8.26 24.40 -26.41
N SER A 267 8.46 25.48 -27.17
CA SER A 267 9.77 26.16 -27.26
C SER A 267 10.17 26.88 -25.97
N ALA A 268 9.24 27.07 -25.02
CA ALA A 268 9.53 27.65 -23.71
C ALA A 268 10.10 26.61 -22.72
N HIS A 269 10.11 25.33 -23.08
CA HIS A 269 10.57 24.25 -22.22
C HIS A 269 11.86 23.64 -22.74
N GLN A 270 12.67 23.08 -21.82
CA GLN A 270 13.90 22.38 -22.20
C GLN A 270 13.55 21.07 -22.91
N PRO A 271 13.96 20.88 -24.18
CA PRO A 271 13.50 19.72 -24.93
C PRO A 271 14.04 18.38 -24.40
N GLY A 272 15.22 18.38 -23.78
CA GLY A 272 15.81 17.19 -23.17
C GLY A 272 15.06 16.72 -21.94
N GLU A 273 14.66 17.63 -21.05
CA GLU A 273 13.89 17.31 -19.84
C GLU A 273 12.52 16.71 -20.19
N LEU A 274 11.81 17.30 -21.15
CA LEU A 274 10.56 16.71 -21.64
C LEU A 274 10.80 15.42 -22.44
N GLY A 275 11.97 15.25 -23.06
CA GLY A 275 12.33 14.05 -23.80
C GLY A 275 12.38 12.82 -22.91
N ILE A 276 12.93 12.97 -21.70
CA ILE A 276 12.98 11.91 -20.68
C ILE A 276 11.58 11.38 -20.38
N LEU A 277 10.57 12.26 -20.35
CA LEU A 277 9.16 11.86 -20.12
C LEU A 277 8.59 11.00 -21.26
N LEU A 278 9.15 11.08 -22.46
CA LEU A 278 8.78 10.24 -23.61
C LEU A 278 9.65 8.98 -23.74
N GLY A 279 10.62 8.76 -22.84
CA GLY A 279 11.66 7.75 -23.02
C GLY A 279 12.59 8.06 -24.20
N LEU A 280 12.68 9.32 -24.62
CA LEU A 280 13.55 9.78 -25.70
C LEU A 280 14.62 10.71 -25.13
N ASP A 281 15.63 11.03 -25.94
CA ASP A 281 16.65 12.01 -25.55
C ASP A 281 16.13 13.45 -25.60
N ARG A 282 15.04 13.69 -26.34
CA ARG A 282 14.46 15.02 -26.57
C ARG A 282 13.03 14.92 -27.14
N VAL A 283 12.18 15.91 -26.87
CA VAL A 283 10.87 16.07 -27.56
C VAL A 283 11.00 16.62 -28.98
N PRO A 284 10.03 16.36 -29.88
CA PRO A 284 10.02 16.96 -31.21
C PRO A 284 10.01 18.49 -31.13
N GLU A 285 10.87 19.13 -31.92
CA GLU A 285 10.81 20.58 -32.12
C GLU A 285 9.49 21.02 -32.75
N VAL A 286 9.11 22.28 -32.54
CA VAL A 286 7.86 22.88 -33.08
C VAL A 286 7.65 22.56 -34.56
N LYS A 287 8.69 22.74 -35.38
CA LYS A 287 8.66 22.43 -36.82
C LYS A 287 8.39 20.94 -37.10
N THR A 288 8.93 20.05 -36.27
CA THR A 288 8.77 18.59 -36.43
C THR A 288 7.39 18.15 -35.98
N LEU A 289 6.92 18.62 -34.83
CA LEU A 289 5.57 18.32 -34.33
C LEU A 289 4.50 18.82 -35.31
N ARG A 290 4.63 20.03 -35.85
CA ARG A 290 3.71 20.53 -36.90
C ARG A 290 3.71 19.67 -38.16
N ARG A 291 4.87 19.22 -38.64
CA ARG A 291 4.96 18.34 -39.83
C ARG A 291 4.30 16.99 -39.59
N LYS A 292 4.55 16.38 -38.43
CA LYS A 292 3.95 15.09 -38.05
C LYS A 292 2.44 15.20 -37.84
N LEU A 293 1.96 16.30 -37.27
CA LEU A 293 0.53 16.59 -37.20
C LEU A 293 -0.11 16.82 -38.58
N ALA A 294 0.58 17.51 -39.49
CA ALA A 294 0.09 17.67 -40.86
C ALA A 294 -0.03 16.31 -41.56
N GLU A 295 0.95 15.44 -41.38
CA GLU A 295 0.95 14.07 -41.89
C GLU A 295 -0.21 13.23 -41.32
N LEU A 296 -0.45 13.28 -40.00
CA LEU A 296 -1.64 12.66 -39.39
C LEU A 296 -2.95 13.24 -39.96
N GLY A 297 -2.97 14.55 -40.21
CA GLY A 297 -4.11 15.25 -40.80
C GLY A 297 -4.39 14.82 -42.24
N GLU A 298 -3.36 14.54 -43.04
CA GLU A 298 -3.49 14.03 -44.42
C GLU A 298 -4.18 12.66 -44.46
N GLN A 299 -4.03 11.83 -43.42
CA GLN A 299 -4.68 10.52 -43.36
C GLN A 299 -6.19 10.61 -43.05
N GLN A 300 -6.67 11.72 -42.47
CA GLN A 300 -8.09 11.94 -42.12
C GLN A 300 -8.73 10.86 -41.24
N GLN A 301 -7.95 10.20 -40.36
CA GLN A 301 -8.45 9.09 -39.53
C GLN A 301 -8.94 9.50 -38.13
N ALA A 302 -9.00 10.80 -37.81
CA ALA A 302 -9.34 11.28 -36.47
C ALA A 302 -10.71 10.76 -35.98
N ALA A 303 -11.74 10.78 -36.84
CA ALA A 303 -13.06 10.25 -36.51
C ALA A 303 -13.04 8.73 -36.26
N LYS A 304 -12.21 7.98 -37.00
CA LYS A 304 -12.06 6.53 -36.78
C LYS A 304 -11.32 6.23 -35.48
N LEU A 305 -10.34 7.05 -35.10
CA LEU A 305 -9.68 6.91 -33.81
C LEU A 305 -10.67 7.17 -32.67
N ALA A 306 -11.48 8.23 -32.76
CA ALA A 306 -12.52 8.50 -31.78
C ALA A 306 -13.49 7.31 -31.66
N ALA A 307 -14.00 6.81 -32.78
CA ALA A 307 -14.88 5.63 -32.79
C ALA A 307 -14.21 4.38 -32.20
N ALA A 308 -12.93 4.15 -32.47
CA ALA A 308 -12.17 3.02 -31.92
C ALA A 308 -12.00 3.10 -30.39
N LEU A 309 -11.85 4.31 -29.84
CA LEU A 309 -11.78 4.54 -28.39
C LEU A 309 -13.16 4.34 -27.76
N THR A 310 -14.19 4.93 -28.35
CA THR A 310 -15.58 4.78 -27.91
C THR A 310 -16.03 3.33 -27.88
N GLU A 311 -15.72 2.55 -28.93
CA GLU A 311 -15.99 1.11 -28.99
C GLU A 311 -15.34 0.37 -27.81
N ARG A 312 -14.08 0.68 -27.52
CA ARG A 312 -13.34 0.06 -26.42
C ARG A 312 -13.95 0.41 -25.06
N TRP A 313 -14.26 1.68 -24.82
CA TRP A 313 -14.85 2.14 -23.56
C TRP A 313 -16.25 1.56 -23.34
N ALA A 314 -17.07 1.54 -24.39
CA ALA A 314 -18.40 0.94 -24.36
C ALA A 314 -18.37 -0.57 -24.04
N GLN A 315 -17.35 -1.30 -24.50
CA GLN A 315 -17.16 -2.72 -24.19
C GLN A 315 -16.68 -2.96 -22.75
N GLY A 316 -15.94 -2.01 -22.17
CA GLY A 316 -15.44 -2.12 -20.79
C GLY A 316 -16.55 -2.10 -19.76
N GLU A 317 -17.53 -1.20 -19.93
CA GLU A 317 -18.62 -0.99 -18.97
C GLU A 317 -19.98 -0.81 -19.67
N PRO A 318 -20.54 -1.90 -20.25
CA PRO A 318 -21.73 -1.80 -21.08
C PRO A 318 -22.98 -1.35 -20.31
N ASP A 319 -23.04 -1.56 -19.00
CA ASP A 319 -24.21 -1.25 -18.18
C ASP A 319 -24.36 0.25 -17.88
N GLU A 320 -23.28 1.03 -18.01
CA GLU A 320 -23.30 2.47 -17.78
C GLU A 320 -23.82 3.28 -18.98
N LEU A 321 -24.04 2.63 -20.12
CA LEU A 321 -24.42 3.28 -21.37
C LEU A 321 -25.93 3.59 -21.48
N GLY A 322 -26.74 3.25 -20.47
CA GLY A 322 -28.19 3.52 -20.47
C GLY A 322 -28.56 5.00 -20.24
N LEU A 323 -27.63 5.78 -19.70
CA LEU A 323 -27.80 7.20 -19.39
C LEU A 323 -26.65 7.99 -20.03
N LEU A 324 -26.97 8.94 -20.91
CA LEU A 324 -25.99 9.74 -21.62
C LEU A 324 -26.17 11.24 -21.33
N TYR A 325 -25.13 11.86 -20.78
CA TYR A 325 -25.09 13.31 -20.56
C TYR A 325 -24.45 14.01 -21.75
N ILE A 326 -25.15 15.00 -22.31
CA ILE A 326 -24.74 15.72 -23.51
C ILE A 326 -24.40 17.17 -23.14
N ASP A 327 -23.21 17.62 -23.52
CA ASP A 327 -22.74 19.00 -23.29
C ASP A 327 -22.02 19.58 -24.51
N GLY A 328 -22.29 20.84 -24.84
CA GLY A 328 -21.76 21.54 -26.00
C GLY A 328 -20.59 22.47 -25.67
N HIS A 329 -19.42 22.17 -26.20
CA HIS A 329 -18.21 22.98 -26.05
C HIS A 329 -17.87 23.76 -27.32
N VAL A 330 -17.80 25.10 -27.21
CA VAL A 330 -17.45 25.97 -28.35
C VAL A 330 -15.93 26.08 -28.50
N SER A 331 -15.43 25.63 -29.65
CA SER A 331 -14.02 25.66 -30.05
C SER A 331 -13.79 26.75 -31.10
N THR A 332 -13.05 27.79 -30.73
CA THR A 332 -12.73 28.90 -31.65
C THR A 332 -11.84 28.42 -32.80
N TYR A 333 -12.24 28.73 -34.03
CA TYR A 333 -11.44 28.51 -35.21
C TYR A 333 -10.63 29.76 -35.55
N THR A 334 -9.31 29.66 -35.46
CA THR A 334 -8.35 30.73 -35.76
C THR A 334 -7.70 30.59 -37.14
N GLY A 335 -8.06 29.54 -37.88
CA GLY A 335 -7.54 29.30 -39.22
C GLY A 335 -8.05 30.31 -40.24
N ARG A 336 -7.33 30.44 -41.36
CA ARG A 336 -7.72 31.32 -42.47
C ARG A 336 -8.29 30.56 -43.68
N LYS A 337 -8.19 29.22 -43.68
CA LYS A 337 -8.52 28.38 -44.85
C LYS A 337 -10.04 28.24 -45.03
N HIS A 338 -10.78 28.07 -43.94
CA HIS A 338 -12.23 27.88 -43.98
C HIS A 338 -12.93 29.06 -43.30
N ARG A 339 -14.13 29.42 -43.78
CA ARG A 339 -14.99 30.41 -43.12
C ARG A 339 -16.07 29.66 -42.34
N LEU A 340 -15.91 29.59 -41.03
CA LEU A 340 -16.93 29.04 -40.14
C LEU A 340 -17.94 30.12 -39.73
N PRO A 341 -19.20 29.75 -39.45
CA PRO A 341 -20.17 30.65 -38.83
C PRO A 341 -19.64 31.16 -37.48
N LYS A 342 -20.08 32.36 -37.10
CA LYS A 342 -19.71 32.93 -35.81
C LYS A 342 -20.64 32.40 -34.72
N THR A 343 -20.05 31.97 -33.61
CA THR A 343 -20.76 31.57 -32.39
C THR A 343 -20.23 32.36 -31.21
N PHE A 344 -21.09 32.61 -30.23
CA PHE A 344 -20.71 33.31 -29.02
C PHE A 344 -19.76 32.44 -28.19
N VAL A 345 -18.50 32.85 -28.09
CA VAL A 345 -17.48 32.16 -27.29
C VAL A 345 -17.56 32.68 -25.87
N GLN A 346 -18.18 31.93 -24.96
CA GLN A 346 -18.42 32.37 -23.57
C GLN A 346 -17.14 32.84 -22.85
N LYS A 347 -16.04 32.08 -22.99
CA LYS A 347 -14.74 32.41 -22.37
C LYS A 347 -14.17 33.77 -22.83
N ARG A 348 -14.53 34.24 -24.02
CA ARG A 348 -14.05 35.50 -24.60
C ARG A 348 -15.13 36.58 -24.65
N ARG A 349 -16.38 36.26 -24.30
CA ARG A 349 -17.54 37.15 -24.36
C ARG A 349 -17.73 37.85 -25.72
N GLN A 350 -17.47 37.13 -26.81
CA GLN A 350 -17.56 37.67 -28.17
C GLN A 350 -17.91 36.60 -29.22
N CYS A 351 -18.57 37.03 -30.30
CA CYS A 351 -18.89 36.16 -31.44
C CYS A 351 -17.66 35.97 -32.35
N GLN A 352 -17.18 34.74 -32.49
CA GLN A 352 -16.03 34.40 -33.33
C GLN A 352 -16.34 33.19 -34.20
N PRO A 353 -15.65 33.04 -35.36
CA PRO A 353 -15.69 31.78 -36.11
C PRO A 353 -15.33 30.62 -35.18
N ALA A 354 -16.23 29.65 -35.05
CA ALA A 354 -16.08 28.55 -34.11
C ALA A 354 -16.85 27.32 -34.60
N ALA A 355 -16.43 26.15 -34.10
CA ALA A 355 -17.17 24.91 -34.18
C ALA A 355 -17.69 24.54 -32.78
N THR A 356 -18.71 23.69 -32.73
CA THR A 356 -19.24 23.19 -31.46
C THR A 356 -18.95 21.70 -31.37
N ASP A 357 -18.21 21.30 -30.35
CA ASP A 357 -17.92 19.92 -30.01
C ASP A 357 -18.96 19.46 -28.97
N THR A 358 -19.83 18.54 -29.36
CA THR A 358 -20.83 17.97 -28.45
C THR A 358 -20.24 16.74 -27.77
N TRP A 359 -19.97 16.85 -26.48
CA TRP A 359 -19.43 15.78 -25.65
C TRP A 359 -20.55 14.95 -25.06
N VAL A 360 -20.37 13.64 -25.09
CA VAL A 360 -21.30 12.65 -24.55
C VAL A 360 -20.59 11.87 -23.46
N HIS A 361 -21.19 11.84 -22.27
CA HIS A 361 -20.68 11.15 -21.09
C HIS A 361 -21.63 10.02 -20.69
N ASN A 362 -21.11 8.97 -20.05
CA ASN A 362 -21.91 7.87 -19.51
C ASN A 362 -22.61 8.23 -18.18
N GLY A 363 -23.30 7.26 -17.57
CA GLY A 363 -23.98 7.44 -16.28
C GLY A 363 -23.05 7.81 -15.11
N ALA A 364 -21.77 7.48 -15.18
CA ALA A 364 -20.74 7.86 -14.21
C ALA A 364 -20.07 9.22 -14.49
N ALA A 365 -20.57 9.97 -15.49
CA ALA A 365 -20.00 11.23 -15.97
C ALA A 365 -18.58 11.10 -16.58
N GLU A 366 -18.24 9.91 -17.06
CA GLU A 366 -17.00 9.65 -17.79
C GLU A 366 -17.18 9.93 -19.28
N PRO A 367 -16.18 10.53 -19.96
CA PRO A 367 -16.29 10.88 -21.37
C PRO A 367 -16.31 9.63 -22.25
N LEU A 368 -17.38 9.48 -23.05
CA LEU A 368 -17.58 8.33 -23.91
C LEU A 368 -17.23 8.62 -25.38
N PHE A 369 -17.75 9.73 -25.91
CA PHE A 369 -17.39 10.22 -27.26
C PHE A 369 -17.73 11.69 -27.41
N PHE A 370 -17.31 12.28 -28.53
CA PHE A 370 -17.76 13.61 -28.92
C PHE A 370 -18.05 13.67 -30.42
N VAL A 371 -18.95 14.59 -30.80
CA VAL A 371 -19.31 14.89 -32.19
C VAL A 371 -18.98 16.35 -32.46
N THR A 372 -18.04 16.61 -33.37
CA THR A 372 -17.74 17.98 -33.83
C THR A 372 -18.70 18.38 -34.94
N SER A 373 -19.53 19.39 -34.70
CA SER A 373 -20.32 20.01 -35.76
C SER A 373 -19.67 21.31 -36.24
N PRO A 374 -19.29 21.40 -37.54
CA PRO A 374 -18.73 22.61 -38.12
C PRO A 374 -19.78 23.71 -38.38
N ILE A 375 -21.07 23.39 -38.25
CA ILE A 375 -22.19 24.30 -38.49
C ILE A 375 -23.00 24.40 -37.19
N ASN A 376 -23.59 25.57 -36.90
CA ASN A 376 -24.58 25.72 -35.84
C ASN A 376 -25.87 24.95 -36.20
N GLN A 377 -25.77 23.63 -36.32
CA GLN A 377 -26.92 22.75 -36.32
C GLN A 377 -27.58 22.88 -34.96
N HIS A 378 -28.91 22.97 -34.96
CA HIS A 378 -29.67 22.95 -33.72
C HIS A 378 -29.33 21.66 -32.95
N LEU A 379 -29.10 21.78 -31.63
CA LEU A 379 -28.71 20.66 -30.77
C LEU A 379 -29.59 19.42 -30.98
N LEU A 380 -30.90 19.62 -31.13
CA LEU A 380 -31.86 18.54 -31.41
C LEU A 380 -31.55 17.78 -32.71
N SER A 381 -31.21 18.50 -33.79
CA SER A 381 -30.85 17.86 -35.06
C SER A 381 -29.56 17.05 -34.94
N LEU A 382 -28.58 17.56 -34.19
CA LEU A 382 -27.32 16.85 -33.92
C LEU A 382 -27.56 15.62 -33.05
N ILE A 383 -28.45 15.72 -32.07
CA ILE A 383 -28.85 14.59 -31.22
C ILE A 383 -29.48 13.49 -32.08
N ASP A 384 -30.45 13.86 -32.93
CA ASP A 384 -31.19 12.90 -33.75
C ASP A 384 -30.34 12.28 -34.86
N GLN A 385 -29.46 13.06 -35.49
CA GLN A 385 -28.72 12.64 -36.69
C GLN A 385 -27.36 12.02 -36.38
N ASP A 386 -26.70 12.41 -35.29
CA ASP A 386 -25.35 11.98 -34.99
C ASP A 386 -25.24 11.23 -33.65
N VAL A 387 -25.75 11.81 -32.54
CA VAL A 387 -25.58 11.24 -31.20
C VAL A 387 -26.37 9.95 -31.02
N ILE A 388 -27.66 9.94 -31.35
CA ILE A 388 -28.52 8.74 -31.23
C ILE A 388 -27.97 7.62 -32.11
N PRO A 389 -27.65 7.83 -33.40
CA PRO A 389 -27.08 6.78 -34.23
C PRO A 389 -25.74 6.24 -33.72
N GLU A 390 -24.84 7.10 -33.21
CA GLU A 390 -23.57 6.64 -32.61
C GLU A 390 -23.83 5.83 -31.34
N ALA A 391 -24.66 6.32 -30.43
CA ALA A 391 -25.00 5.59 -29.20
C ALA A 391 -25.65 4.23 -29.51
N ARG A 392 -26.52 4.16 -30.54
CA ARG A 392 -27.15 2.90 -30.98
C ARG A 392 -26.15 1.90 -31.57
N ARG A 393 -25.09 2.37 -32.23
CA ARG A 393 -23.99 1.50 -32.68
C ARG A 393 -23.27 0.83 -31.51
N GLN A 394 -23.08 1.55 -30.41
CA GLN A 394 -22.32 1.07 -29.25
C GLN A 394 -23.14 0.18 -28.31
N ILE A 395 -24.41 0.52 -28.08
CA ILE A 395 -25.24 -0.10 -27.04
C ILE A 395 -26.19 -1.18 -27.62
N GLY A 396 -26.37 -1.17 -28.93
CA GLY A 396 -27.30 -2.04 -29.65
C GLY A 396 -28.72 -1.46 -29.75
N PRO A 397 -29.55 -2.01 -30.65
CA PRO A 397 -30.83 -1.41 -31.03
C PRO A 397 -31.93 -1.51 -29.96
N GLN A 398 -31.83 -2.48 -29.04
CA GLN A 398 -32.93 -2.82 -28.13
C GLN A 398 -32.84 -2.21 -26.73
N ARG A 399 -31.65 -1.74 -26.31
CA ARG A 399 -31.48 -1.15 -24.97
C ARG A 399 -32.13 0.23 -24.89
N ARG A 400 -32.74 0.56 -23.75
CA ARG A 400 -33.34 1.88 -23.52
C ARG A 400 -32.22 2.92 -23.35
N LEU A 401 -32.33 4.04 -24.05
CA LEU A 401 -31.40 5.16 -24.00
C LEU A 401 -32.09 6.33 -23.30
N THR A 402 -31.44 6.91 -22.29
CA THR A 402 -31.89 8.14 -21.63
C THR A 402 -30.88 9.23 -21.91
N LEU A 403 -31.30 10.29 -22.60
CA LEU A 403 -30.45 11.45 -22.87
C LEU A 403 -30.73 12.53 -21.84
N VAL A 404 -29.68 13.10 -21.27
CA VAL A 404 -29.74 14.22 -20.32
C VAL A 404 -28.92 15.37 -20.89
N PHE A 405 -29.56 16.52 -21.04
CA PHE A 405 -28.95 17.78 -21.45
C PHE A 405 -29.66 18.93 -20.73
N ASP A 406 -28.96 20.03 -20.53
CA ASP A 406 -29.50 21.29 -19.99
C ASP A 406 -30.32 22.05 -21.04
#